data_AF-A0AAD6ZQN7-F1
#
_entry.id   AF-A0AAD6ZQN7-F1
#
_cell.length_a   1.000
_cell.length_b   1.000
_cell.length_c   1.000
_cell.angle_alpha   90.00
_cell.angle_beta   90.00
_cell.angle_gamma   90.00
#
_symmetry.space_group_name_H-M   'P 1'
#
loop_
_entity.id
_entity.type
_entity.pdbx_description
1 polymer ?
#
loop_
_entity_poly.entity_id
_entity_poly.type
_entity_poly.pdbx_seq_one_letter_code
_entity_poly.pdbx_strand_id
1 'polypeptide(L)'
;MGNDPDRRASETREGELAVDCLACPKAGVNLPEGWEKAPVEMRFLYTIFLAIDACFRLKRKKISSWLADPSLQDGWAYFVRSFTYEDFVKTLGEQKEMSTCTGLAALDHANTKYSQGYAATGCGMITCGRHEIVCKNGVADLQVGEKYGNMDYVVASAWKHFALLNFFLLSYDIMCQWSKNLKERLLKLPPALRFHLAQFFVKFVIPKLHILGHLRFCQEIFSLLLILGAAQSDMEGIERIWSSSGQMGASTREMGPGSRQDTLDDFWHYWNWNKVVGMGDTLRTRLLKATKELARQSEALRDFTQAQQDDAPAWKQAVDDFELGTSTVNPHEVPESGSTLRTIELELTREEQEREQVSTLVRDAAEDTMTEYLILGLEIEGQQHQLAADLSANKSPTSKELTDFVTRRTRISRQIKKLRVLQRKYSPGALQRLSTTAEPIDQAEAERTPLFLPSALSPAESLPPLSVPGLALAEARLRDGQCNESLGNIRHGLIVKKRLQTYKTLNSRRQHQNTRSRGLVDG
;
A
#
# COMPACT_ATOMS: atom_id res chain seq x y z
N MET A 1 -21.82 27.82 25.45
CA MET A 1 -21.61 28.16 26.88
C MET A 1 -20.71 29.35 27.17
N GLY A 2 -19.64 29.61 26.41
CA GLY A 2 -18.85 30.83 26.64
C GLY A 2 -19.64 32.14 26.46
N ASN A 3 -20.77 32.12 25.74
CA ASN A 3 -21.56 33.30 25.37
C ASN A 3 -23.09 33.10 25.46
N ASP A 4 -23.58 32.04 26.12
CA ASP A 4 -25.03 31.79 26.26
C ASP A 4 -25.41 31.96 27.74
N PRO A 5 -26.00 33.10 28.14
CA PRO A 5 -26.28 33.41 29.54
C PRO A 5 -27.45 32.59 30.11
N ASP A 6 -28.25 31.95 29.26
CA ASP A 6 -29.50 31.29 29.65
C ASP A 6 -29.32 29.80 29.97
N ARG A 7 -28.19 29.20 29.56
CA ARG A 7 -27.89 27.76 29.75
C ARG A 7 -26.87 27.50 30.87
N ARG A 8 -27.17 26.51 31.72
CA ARG A 8 -26.28 26.02 32.78
C ARG A 8 -25.22 25.07 32.26
N ALA A 9 -24.07 24.99 32.94
CA ALA A 9 -22.97 24.05 32.66
C ALA A 9 -23.40 22.58 32.41
N SER A 10 -24.38 22.10 33.16
CA SER A 10 -24.92 20.74 33.04
C SER A 10 -25.66 20.48 31.72
N GLU A 11 -26.01 21.53 30.97
CA GLU A 11 -26.73 21.43 29.70
C GLU A 11 -25.79 21.42 28.49
N THR A 12 -24.47 21.36 28.70
CA THR A 12 -23.48 21.22 27.62
C THR A 12 -23.70 19.91 26.89
N ARG A 13 -23.86 19.97 25.57
CA ARG A 13 -24.00 18.79 24.73
C ARG A 13 -22.63 18.21 24.39
N GLU A 14 -22.62 16.94 24.03
CA GLU A 14 -21.39 16.28 23.61
C GLU A 14 -20.76 16.99 22.41
N GLY A 15 -19.47 17.29 22.49
CA GLY A 15 -18.70 17.97 21.45
C GLY A 15 -19.05 19.45 21.24
N GLU A 16 -19.92 20.05 22.05
CA GLU A 16 -20.36 21.44 21.91
C GLU A 16 -19.22 22.46 22.07
N LEU A 17 -18.21 22.15 22.87
CA LEU A 17 -17.07 23.05 23.14
C LEU A 17 -15.93 22.91 22.13
N ALA A 18 -16.01 21.95 21.21
CA ALA A 18 -14.96 21.76 20.20
C ALA A 18 -15.07 22.80 19.07
N VAL A 19 -13.91 23.31 18.63
CA VAL A 19 -13.82 24.26 17.51
C VAL A 19 -14.10 23.53 16.20
N ASP A 20 -15.13 23.99 15.50
CA ASP A 20 -15.54 23.42 14.23
C ASP A 20 -14.67 23.85 13.05
N CYS A 21 -14.55 22.97 12.06
CA CYS A 21 -14.06 23.36 10.74
C CYS A 21 -15.10 24.24 10.02
N LEU A 22 -14.71 25.47 9.64
CA LEU A 22 -15.59 26.40 8.93
C LEU A 22 -15.77 26.06 7.45
N ALA A 23 -14.78 25.41 6.84
CA ALA A 23 -14.76 25.09 5.41
C ALA A 23 -15.36 23.71 5.07
N CYS A 24 -15.64 22.86 6.07
CA CYS A 24 -16.33 21.60 5.82
C CYS A 24 -17.81 21.82 5.46
N PRO A 25 -18.40 20.93 4.65
CA PRO A 25 -19.85 20.91 4.39
C PRO A 25 -20.68 20.89 5.68
N LYS A 26 -21.70 21.74 5.76
CA LYS A 26 -22.66 21.83 6.87
C LYS A 26 -24.04 22.18 6.31
N ALA A 27 -24.96 21.21 6.36
CA ALA A 27 -26.36 21.40 5.97
C ALA A 27 -26.99 22.55 6.76
N GLY A 28 -27.74 23.42 6.07
CA GLY A 28 -28.38 24.60 6.66
C GLY A 28 -27.43 25.76 7.02
N VAL A 29 -26.13 25.64 6.77
CA VAL A 29 -25.13 26.69 7.06
C VAL A 29 -24.42 27.15 5.80
N ASN A 30 -23.73 26.25 5.10
CA ASN A 30 -22.89 26.59 3.93
C ASN A 30 -23.13 25.69 2.72
N LEU A 31 -24.23 24.91 2.73
CA LEU A 31 -24.66 24.10 1.60
C LEU A 31 -25.89 24.72 0.92
N PRO A 32 -25.95 24.74 -0.43
CA PRO A 32 -27.11 25.22 -1.18
C PRO A 32 -28.27 24.24 -1.07
N GLU A 33 -29.51 24.69 -1.31
CA GLU A 33 -30.66 23.78 -1.39
C GLU A 33 -30.50 22.70 -2.47
N GLY A 34 -30.96 21.48 -2.20
CA GLY A 34 -30.94 20.37 -3.15
C GLY A 34 -29.57 19.70 -3.34
N TRP A 35 -28.55 20.06 -2.54
CA TRP A 35 -27.22 19.46 -2.57
C TRP A 35 -27.26 17.92 -2.41
N GLU A 36 -28.28 17.39 -1.74
CA GLU A 36 -28.47 15.94 -1.51
C GLU A 36 -28.67 15.18 -2.82
N LYS A 37 -29.20 15.85 -3.85
CA LYS A 37 -29.52 15.30 -5.17
C LYS A 37 -28.44 15.62 -6.21
N ALA A 38 -27.27 16.09 -5.77
CA ALA A 38 -26.18 16.43 -6.68
C ALA A 38 -25.79 15.25 -7.58
N PRO A 39 -25.55 15.51 -8.88
CA PRO A 39 -25.08 14.49 -9.80
C PRO A 39 -23.70 14.00 -9.37
N VAL A 40 -23.34 12.76 -9.76
CA VAL A 40 -22.17 12.04 -9.21
C VAL A 40 -20.88 12.86 -9.33
N GLU A 41 -20.70 13.51 -10.47
CA GLU A 41 -19.58 14.36 -10.82
C GLU A 41 -19.48 15.65 -10.00
N MET A 42 -20.53 16.07 -9.29
CA MET A 42 -20.55 17.27 -8.44
C MET A 42 -20.60 16.96 -6.93
N ARG A 43 -20.84 15.70 -6.55
CA ARG A 43 -20.95 15.29 -5.13
C ARG A 43 -19.72 15.66 -4.31
N PHE A 44 -18.55 15.72 -4.93
CA PHE A 44 -17.29 16.08 -4.29
C PHE A 44 -17.29 17.45 -3.60
N LEU A 45 -18.15 18.39 -4.05
CA LEU A 45 -18.35 19.70 -3.42
C LEU A 45 -18.97 19.57 -2.03
N TYR A 46 -19.76 18.53 -1.82
CA TYR A 46 -20.55 18.27 -0.61
C TYR A 46 -20.00 17.10 0.22
N THR A 47 -18.93 16.45 -0.26
CA THR A 47 -18.25 15.37 0.44
C THR A 47 -17.46 15.89 1.63
N ILE A 48 -17.67 15.28 2.80
CA ILE A 48 -16.78 15.45 3.94
C ILE A 48 -15.64 14.42 3.90
N PHE A 49 -14.43 14.89 4.19
CA PHE A 49 -13.21 14.10 4.16
C PHE A 49 -12.76 13.88 5.60
N LEU A 50 -12.76 12.64 6.06
CA LEU A 50 -12.35 12.25 7.41
C LEU A 50 -11.09 11.39 7.32
N ALA A 51 -10.06 11.79 8.06
CA ALA A 51 -8.84 11.00 8.24
C ALA A 51 -8.86 10.33 9.62
N ILE A 52 -8.54 9.05 9.64
CA ILE A 52 -8.60 8.13 10.77
C ILE A 52 -7.18 7.63 11.01
N ASP A 53 -6.70 7.72 12.24
CA ASP A 53 -5.42 7.16 12.61
C ASP A 53 -5.29 6.96 14.13
N ALA A 54 -4.28 6.19 14.55
CA ALA A 54 -3.94 5.93 15.94
C ALA A 54 -2.49 6.28 16.28
N CYS A 55 -2.30 6.98 17.40
CA CYS A 55 -0.98 7.34 17.92
C CYS A 55 -0.63 6.56 19.20
N PHE A 56 0.42 5.74 19.14
CA PHE A 56 0.92 4.98 20.30
C PHE A 56 1.95 5.72 21.17
N ARG A 57 2.20 7.01 20.89
CA ARG A 57 3.10 7.85 21.70
C ARG A 57 2.38 8.47 22.91
N LEU A 58 1.07 8.69 22.80
CA LEU A 58 0.23 9.28 23.84
C LEU A 58 -0.21 8.25 24.90
N LYS A 59 0.76 7.59 25.54
CA LYS A 59 0.47 6.59 26.58
C LYS A 59 0.05 7.23 27.89
N ARG A 60 -0.75 6.53 28.70
CA ARG A 60 -1.10 6.92 30.08
C ARG A 60 -0.88 5.76 31.03
N LYS A 61 -0.10 5.96 32.11
CA LYS A 61 0.10 4.93 33.13
C LYS A 61 -1.15 4.71 33.98
N LYS A 62 -1.28 3.50 34.52
CA LYS A 62 -2.37 3.12 35.42
C LYS A 62 -2.05 3.53 36.87
N ILE A 63 -2.10 4.83 37.16
CA ILE A 63 -1.70 5.40 38.47
C ILE A 63 -2.81 6.16 39.21
N SER A 64 -3.96 6.40 38.58
CA SER A 64 -5.12 7.11 39.18
C SER A 64 -6.44 6.58 38.61
N SER A 65 -7.57 7.10 39.09
CA SER A 65 -8.94 6.72 38.70
C SER A 65 -9.81 7.94 38.42
N TRP A 66 -10.91 7.76 37.69
CA TRP A 66 -11.89 8.81 37.40
C TRP A 66 -12.54 9.43 38.65
N LEU A 67 -12.60 8.69 39.75
CA LEU A 67 -13.13 9.22 41.01
C LEU A 67 -12.14 10.18 41.68
N ALA A 68 -10.84 9.87 41.59
CA ALA A 68 -9.78 10.68 42.20
C ALA A 68 -9.36 11.87 41.32
N ASP A 69 -9.47 11.73 40.00
CA ASP A 69 -9.13 12.76 39.02
C ASP A 69 -10.17 12.73 37.87
N PRO A 70 -11.37 13.30 38.10
CA PRO A 70 -12.40 13.44 37.06
C PRO A 70 -12.01 14.52 36.05
N SER A 71 -12.47 14.38 34.79
CA SER A 71 -12.36 15.46 33.80
C SER A 71 -13.37 16.56 34.12
N LEU A 72 -12.99 17.81 33.85
CA LEU A 72 -13.87 18.97 33.96
C LEU A 72 -14.89 19.07 32.81
N GLN A 73 -14.64 18.37 31.70
CA GLN A 73 -15.39 18.53 30.45
C GLN A 73 -15.54 17.20 29.67
N ASP A 74 -15.73 16.07 30.38
CA ASP A 74 -15.82 14.73 29.80
C ASP A 74 -16.86 14.66 28.67
N GLY A 75 -16.38 14.43 27.45
CA GLY A 75 -17.21 14.34 26.25
C GLY A 75 -17.72 15.69 25.70
N TRP A 76 -17.35 16.84 26.26
CA TRP A 76 -17.84 18.15 25.79
C TRP A 76 -17.04 18.71 24.62
N ALA A 77 -15.83 18.21 24.33
CA ALA A 77 -14.98 18.67 23.23
C ALA A 77 -14.54 17.52 22.28
N TYR A 78 -13.26 17.12 22.27
CA TYR A 78 -12.72 16.19 21.28
C TYR A 78 -12.74 14.75 21.76
N PHE A 79 -12.53 14.49 23.05
CA PHE A 79 -12.71 13.15 23.59
C PHE A 79 -14.16 12.68 23.51
N VAL A 80 -14.34 11.38 23.29
CA VAL A 80 -15.61 10.69 23.57
C VAL A 80 -15.88 10.66 25.07
N ARG A 81 -17.16 10.53 25.45
CA ARG A 81 -17.53 10.40 26.85
C ARG A 81 -16.95 9.11 27.45
N SER A 82 -16.19 9.26 28.52
CA SER A 82 -15.25 8.25 29.00
C SER A 82 -15.95 6.99 29.51
N PHE A 83 -16.96 7.12 30.38
CA PHE A 83 -17.64 5.97 30.97
C PHE A 83 -18.37 5.10 29.92
N THR A 84 -19.09 5.72 29.00
CA THR A 84 -19.82 5.00 27.93
C THR A 84 -18.86 4.27 26.99
N TYR A 85 -17.70 4.87 26.72
CA TYR A 85 -16.68 4.27 25.89
C TYR A 85 -15.98 3.12 26.61
N GLU A 86 -15.59 3.29 27.88
CA GLU A 86 -14.98 2.22 28.66
C GLU A 86 -15.89 1.01 28.82
N ASP A 87 -17.19 1.22 29.05
CA ASP A 87 -18.17 0.13 29.14
C ASP A 87 -18.29 -0.62 27.82
N PHE A 88 -18.29 0.09 26.69
CA PHE A 88 -18.24 -0.55 25.38
C PHE A 88 -16.93 -1.32 25.18
N VAL A 89 -15.77 -0.74 25.49
CA VAL A 89 -14.46 -1.40 25.34
C VAL A 89 -14.39 -2.69 26.16
N LYS A 90 -14.98 -2.75 27.35
CA LYS A 90 -15.04 -3.98 28.17
C LYS A 90 -15.82 -5.11 27.48
N THR A 91 -16.76 -4.78 26.58
CA THR A 91 -17.48 -5.78 25.78
C THR A 91 -16.65 -6.32 24.60
N LEU A 92 -15.56 -5.63 24.23
CA LEU A 92 -14.68 -6.06 23.16
C LEU A 92 -13.83 -7.23 23.65
N GLY A 93 -14.06 -8.41 23.07
CA GLY A 93 -13.21 -9.57 23.28
C GLY A 93 -11.78 -9.38 22.76
N GLU A 94 -11.01 -10.48 22.74
CA GLU A 94 -9.75 -10.52 22.02
C GLU A 94 -10.02 -10.40 20.51
N GLN A 95 -9.35 -9.45 19.87
CA GLN A 95 -9.34 -9.30 18.42
C GLN A 95 -7.91 -9.60 17.97
N LYS A 96 -7.71 -10.73 17.29
CA LYS A 96 -6.45 -11.01 16.60
C LYS A 96 -6.47 -10.30 15.26
N GLU A 97 -5.67 -9.26 15.14
CA GLU A 97 -5.43 -8.59 13.87
C GLU A 97 -4.48 -9.45 13.04
N MET A 98 -4.95 -9.88 11.86
CA MET A 98 -4.10 -10.51 10.85
C MET A 98 -3.90 -9.51 9.74
N SER A 99 -2.71 -8.93 9.66
CA SER A 99 -2.34 -8.06 8.55
C SER A 99 -2.29 -8.86 7.26
N THR A 100 -3.22 -8.62 6.35
CA THR A 100 -3.22 -9.29 5.03
C THR A 100 -2.34 -8.56 4.01
N CYS A 101 -1.79 -7.39 4.36
CA CYS A 101 -0.88 -6.63 3.51
C CYS A 101 0.56 -6.79 4.05
N THR A 102 1.42 -7.42 3.25
CA THR A 102 2.77 -7.86 3.65
C THR A 102 3.69 -6.75 4.17
N GLY A 103 3.45 -5.49 3.78
CA GLY A 103 4.24 -4.32 4.21
C GLY A 103 3.94 -3.80 5.63
N LEU A 104 2.78 -4.10 6.20
CA LEU A 104 2.33 -3.58 7.51
C LEU A 104 2.49 -4.57 8.67
N ALA A 105 2.63 -5.87 8.36
CA ALA A 105 2.68 -6.95 9.36
C ALA A 105 3.81 -6.78 10.41
N ALA A 106 4.90 -6.10 10.07
CA ALA A 106 6.01 -5.85 10.98
C ALA A 106 5.72 -4.76 12.03
N LEU A 107 4.86 -3.78 11.71
CA LEU A 107 4.48 -2.68 12.61
C LEU A 107 3.45 -3.14 13.67
N ASP A 108 2.51 -4.00 13.27
CA ASP A 108 1.44 -4.53 14.14
C ASP A 108 2.02 -5.34 15.33
N HIS A 109 3.11 -6.08 15.11
CA HIS A 109 3.78 -6.84 16.17
C HIS A 109 4.57 -5.97 17.18
N ALA A 110 4.99 -4.76 16.81
CA ALA A 110 5.73 -3.87 17.70
C ALA A 110 4.80 -3.11 18.65
N ASN A 111 3.60 -2.74 18.18
CA ASN A 111 2.64 -1.92 18.93
C ASN A 111 1.87 -2.69 20.01
N THR A 112 1.89 -4.03 19.99
CA THR A 112 1.17 -4.91 20.92
C THR A 112 2.01 -5.39 22.12
N LYS A 113 3.33 -5.22 22.12
CA LYS A 113 4.25 -5.88 23.08
C LYS A 113 4.35 -5.29 24.49
N TYR A 114 3.74 -4.13 24.79
CA TYR A 114 3.98 -3.44 26.08
C TYR A 114 2.75 -2.70 26.66
N SER A 115 1.68 -3.43 27.01
CA SER A 115 0.47 -2.85 27.64
C SER A 115 0.50 -2.86 29.17
N GLN A 116 1.34 -3.69 29.80
CA GLN A 116 1.34 -3.84 31.25
C GLN A 116 1.80 -2.55 31.97
N GLY A 117 1.02 -2.11 32.96
CA GLY A 117 1.25 -0.85 33.69
C GLY A 117 0.66 0.40 33.02
N TYR A 118 0.09 0.29 31.83
CA TYR A 118 -0.61 1.36 31.14
C TYR A 118 -2.13 1.19 31.22
N ALA A 119 -2.84 2.31 31.40
CA ALA A 119 -4.29 2.35 31.26
C ALA A 119 -4.72 2.77 29.84
N ALA A 120 -3.84 3.47 29.12
CA ALA A 120 -3.95 3.72 27.69
C ALA A 120 -2.58 3.50 27.03
N THR A 121 -2.53 2.71 25.96
CA THR A 121 -1.34 2.47 25.12
C THR A 121 -1.19 3.47 23.98
N GLY A 122 -2.19 4.32 23.76
CA GLY A 122 -2.22 5.33 22.72
C GLY A 122 -3.59 6.02 22.65
N CYS A 123 -3.81 6.79 21.58
CA CYS A 123 -5.11 7.40 21.26
C CYS A 123 -5.46 7.17 19.79
N GLY A 124 -6.73 6.87 19.51
CA GLY A 124 -7.31 6.94 18.17
C GLY A 124 -7.92 8.32 17.93
N MET A 125 -7.87 8.82 16.70
CA MET A 125 -8.40 10.13 16.34
C MET A 125 -9.03 10.19 14.95
N ILE A 126 -10.04 11.05 14.82
CA ILE A 126 -10.71 11.44 13.59
C ILE A 126 -10.50 12.92 13.37
N THR A 127 -10.09 13.29 12.16
CA THR A 127 -9.89 14.69 11.77
C THR A 127 -10.56 15.00 10.45
N CYS A 128 -10.84 16.27 10.21
CA CYS A 128 -11.04 16.78 8.85
C CYS A 128 -9.74 16.60 8.05
N GLY A 129 -9.75 15.67 7.10
CA GLY A 129 -8.56 15.34 6.31
C GLY A 129 -8.06 16.46 5.39
N ARG A 130 -8.91 17.46 5.07
CA ARG A 130 -8.53 18.60 4.21
C ARG A 130 -7.97 19.79 4.99
N HIS A 131 -8.46 20.01 6.21
CA HIS A 131 -8.16 21.22 6.98
C HIS A 131 -7.41 20.94 8.29
N GLU A 132 -7.13 19.68 8.59
CA GLU A 132 -6.33 19.25 9.74
C GLU A 132 -6.95 19.72 11.06
N ILE A 133 -8.28 19.59 11.18
CA ILE A 133 -9.06 19.96 12.36
C ILE A 133 -9.56 18.70 13.03
N VAL A 134 -9.31 18.55 14.33
CA VAL A 134 -9.77 17.41 15.14
C VAL A 134 -11.30 17.45 15.25
N CYS A 135 -11.95 16.32 15.01
CA CYS A 135 -13.41 16.24 15.05
C CYS A 135 -13.95 16.22 16.48
N LYS A 136 -15.16 16.76 16.65
CA LYS A 136 -15.97 16.67 17.88
C LYS A 136 -16.17 15.21 18.28
N ASN A 137 -15.91 14.88 19.54
CA ASN A 137 -15.94 13.50 20.05
C ASN A 137 -15.26 12.48 19.12
N GLY A 138 -14.19 12.90 18.44
CA GLY A 138 -13.43 12.12 17.50
C GLY A 138 -12.11 11.61 18.06
N VAL A 139 -11.92 11.61 19.39
CA VAL A 139 -10.71 11.10 20.04
C VAL A 139 -11.08 10.11 21.14
N ALA A 140 -10.34 9.01 21.26
CA ALA A 140 -10.45 8.15 22.43
C ALA A 140 -9.13 7.44 22.76
N ASP A 141 -8.96 7.07 24.03
CA ASP A 141 -7.83 6.27 24.48
C ASP A 141 -7.93 4.83 23.99
N LEU A 142 -6.80 4.25 23.61
CA LEU A 142 -6.66 2.85 23.20
C LEU A 142 -6.07 2.03 24.34
N GLN A 143 -6.70 0.91 24.71
CA GLN A 143 -6.29 0.12 25.88
C GLN A 143 -5.17 -0.86 25.55
N VAL A 144 -5.26 -1.54 24.41
CA VAL A 144 -4.24 -2.47 23.91
C VAL A 144 -4.28 -2.44 22.38
N GLY A 145 -3.26 -1.86 21.76
CA GLY A 145 -3.19 -1.77 20.29
C GLY A 145 -4.38 -1.01 19.68
N GLU A 146 -4.59 -1.16 18.38
CA GLU A 146 -5.65 -0.50 17.62
C GLU A 146 -6.75 -1.49 17.25
N LYS A 147 -7.50 -1.99 18.25
CA LYS A 147 -8.63 -2.88 17.97
C LYS A 147 -9.67 -2.14 17.10
N TYR A 148 -10.21 -2.83 16.11
CA TYR A 148 -11.26 -2.27 15.24
C TYR A 148 -12.45 -1.73 16.03
N GLY A 149 -12.85 -2.41 17.11
CA GLY A 149 -13.95 -1.94 17.95
C GLY A 149 -13.72 -0.54 18.52
N ASN A 150 -12.50 -0.24 18.97
CA ASN A 150 -12.15 1.10 19.46
C ASN A 150 -12.35 2.13 18.34
N MET A 151 -11.74 1.91 17.17
CA MET A 151 -11.83 2.85 16.05
C MET A 151 -13.25 2.96 15.48
N ASP A 152 -14.03 1.88 15.43
CA ASP A 152 -15.44 1.89 15.05
C ASP A 152 -16.25 2.86 15.93
N TYR A 153 -16.03 2.81 17.26
CA TYR A 153 -16.71 3.70 18.20
C TYR A 153 -16.31 5.17 17.99
N VAL A 154 -15.02 5.45 17.85
CA VAL A 154 -14.53 6.83 17.67
C VAL A 154 -15.03 7.41 16.35
N VAL A 155 -14.95 6.64 15.26
CA VAL A 155 -15.50 7.02 13.95
C VAL A 155 -16.99 7.33 14.07
N ALA A 156 -17.78 6.43 14.64
CA ALA A 156 -19.23 6.63 14.78
C ALA A 156 -19.56 7.85 15.67
N SER A 157 -18.80 8.06 16.74
CA SER A 157 -18.96 9.20 17.63
C SER A 157 -18.65 10.53 16.94
N ALA A 158 -17.64 10.59 16.08
CA ALA A 158 -17.38 11.76 15.24
C ALA A 158 -18.46 11.92 14.15
N TRP A 159 -18.85 10.82 13.50
CA TRP A 159 -19.81 10.81 12.39
C TRP A 159 -21.18 11.34 12.78
N LYS A 160 -21.64 11.10 14.02
CA LYS A 160 -22.93 11.61 14.51
C LYS A 160 -23.10 13.12 14.32
N HIS A 161 -21.99 13.88 14.37
CA HIS A 161 -21.97 15.33 14.17
C HIS A 161 -22.12 15.76 12.71
N PHE A 162 -22.08 14.81 11.78
CA PHE A 162 -22.24 14.98 10.35
C PHE A 162 -23.48 14.22 9.81
N ALA A 163 -24.41 13.80 10.68
CA ALA A 163 -25.54 12.95 10.31
C ALA A 163 -26.51 13.55 9.27
N LEU A 164 -26.45 14.87 9.05
CA LEU A 164 -27.23 15.56 8.01
C LEU A 164 -26.57 15.53 6.63
N LEU A 165 -25.35 14.99 6.50
CA LEU A 165 -24.64 14.86 5.23
C LEU A 165 -24.84 13.48 4.61
N ASN A 166 -24.72 13.38 3.29
CA ASN A 166 -24.88 12.12 2.55
C ASN A 166 -23.57 11.56 1.97
N PHE A 167 -22.54 12.40 1.80
CA PHE A 167 -21.34 12.07 1.04
C PHE A 167 -20.09 12.10 1.93
N PHE A 168 -19.41 10.97 2.03
CA PHE A 168 -18.25 10.78 2.90
C PHE A 168 -17.09 10.17 2.13
N LEU A 169 -15.88 10.63 2.45
CA LEU A 169 -14.63 9.99 2.08
C LEU A 169 -13.85 9.74 3.37
N LEU A 170 -13.61 8.47 3.67
CA LEU A 170 -12.86 8.04 4.85
C LEU A 170 -11.48 7.57 4.43
N SER A 171 -10.46 8.11 5.09
CA SER A 171 -9.07 7.74 4.89
C SER A 171 -8.51 7.07 6.14
N TYR A 172 -7.85 5.94 5.96
CA TYR A 172 -7.22 5.19 7.05
C TYR A 172 -6.10 4.32 6.49
N ASP A 173 -4.98 4.20 7.20
CA ASP A 173 -3.85 3.37 6.79
C ASP A 173 -4.26 1.94 6.45
N ILE A 174 -5.02 1.31 7.33
CA ILE A 174 -5.47 -0.06 7.14
C ILE A 174 -6.88 -0.14 6.54
N MET A 175 -7.29 0.86 5.75
CA MET A 175 -8.66 0.93 5.22
C MET A 175 -9.07 -0.33 4.44
N CYS A 176 -8.15 -0.93 3.68
CA CYS A 176 -8.40 -2.16 2.92
C CYS A 176 -8.73 -3.38 3.80
N GLN A 177 -8.36 -3.34 5.09
CA GLN A 177 -8.63 -4.38 6.07
C GLN A 177 -9.83 -4.01 6.93
N TRP A 178 -9.83 -2.79 7.47
CA TRP A 178 -10.85 -2.28 8.38
C TRP A 178 -12.24 -2.23 7.73
N SER A 179 -12.33 -1.86 6.45
CA SER A 179 -13.62 -1.69 5.74
C SER A 179 -14.41 -2.99 5.49
N LYS A 180 -13.74 -4.16 5.40
CA LYS A 180 -14.35 -5.43 4.93
C LYS A 180 -15.63 -5.85 5.67
N ASN A 181 -15.68 -5.66 6.98
CA ASN A 181 -16.82 -6.01 7.84
C ASN A 181 -17.35 -4.79 8.60
N LEU A 182 -17.07 -3.58 8.11
CA LEU A 182 -17.39 -2.36 8.85
C LEU A 182 -18.90 -2.22 9.06
N LYS A 183 -19.70 -2.57 8.05
CA LYS A 183 -21.17 -2.51 8.13
C LYS A 183 -21.71 -3.33 9.29
N GLU A 184 -21.25 -4.57 9.43
CA GLU A 184 -21.70 -5.49 10.49
C GLU A 184 -21.22 -5.02 11.86
N ARG A 185 -20.02 -4.44 11.95
CA ARG A 185 -19.49 -3.92 13.21
C ARG A 185 -20.22 -2.66 13.68
N LEU A 186 -20.53 -1.72 12.77
CA LEU A 186 -21.27 -0.50 13.12
C LEU A 186 -22.70 -0.79 13.63
N LEU A 187 -23.34 -1.88 13.18
CA LEU A 187 -24.64 -2.31 13.70
C LEU A 187 -24.57 -2.85 15.14
N LYS A 188 -23.39 -3.31 15.59
CA LYS A 188 -23.16 -3.84 16.93
C LYS A 188 -22.78 -2.77 17.94
N LEU A 189 -22.57 -1.52 17.51
CA LEU A 189 -22.28 -0.40 18.40
C LEU A 189 -23.43 -0.16 19.39
N PRO A 190 -23.19 0.58 20.49
CA PRO A 190 -24.24 1.00 21.40
C PRO A 190 -25.34 1.76 20.65
N PRO A 191 -26.63 1.62 21.03
CA PRO A 191 -27.76 2.20 20.29
C PRO A 191 -27.61 3.67 19.91
N ALA A 192 -27.03 4.50 20.80
CA ALA A 192 -26.80 5.92 20.56
C ALA A 192 -25.80 6.24 19.42
N LEU A 193 -25.00 5.26 19.02
CA LEU A 193 -23.96 5.38 17.97
C LEU A 193 -24.18 4.39 16.81
N ARG A 194 -25.33 3.69 16.75
CA ARG A 194 -25.60 2.80 15.62
C ARG A 194 -25.90 3.62 14.37
N PHE A 195 -25.15 3.33 13.31
CA PHE A 195 -25.36 3.94 12.00
C PHE A 195 -25.59 2.86 10.95
N HIS A 196 -26.51 3.14 10.03
CA HIS A 196 -26.73 2.31 8.85
C HIS A 196 -25.93 2.89 7.69
N LEU A 197 -24.72 2.35 7.43
CA LEU A 197 -23.85 2.81 6.34
C LEU A 197 -24.57 2.89 4.97
N ALA A 198 -25.55 2.02 4.74
CA ALA A 198 -26.35 2.01 3.50
C ALA A 198 -27.14 3.31 3.25
N GLN A 199 -27.27 4.18 4.25
CA GLN A 199 -27.90 5.50 4.12
C GLN A 199 -26.96 6.55 3.52
N PHE A 200 -25.67 6.24 3.39
CA PHE A 200 -24.63 7.20 2.99
C PHE A 200 -23.84 6.70 1.78
N PHE A 201 -23.36 7.64 0.97
CA PHE A 201 -22.38 7.39 -0.07
C PHE A 201 -20.99 7.55 0.53
N VAL A 202 -20.32 6.42 0.76
CA VAL A 202 -19.00 6.38 1.41
C VAL A 202 -17.95 5.88 0.42
N LYS A 203 -16.88 6.65 0.24
CA LYS A 203 -15.66 6.21 -0.44
C LYS A 203 -14.58 5.92 0.60
N PHE A 204 -13.89 4.81 0.41
CA PHE A 204 -12.82 4.36 1.30
C PHE A 204 -11.48 4.55 0.59
N VAL A 205 -10.51 5.15 1.28
CA VAL A 205 -9.19 5.41 0.72
C VAL A 205 -8.10 5.15 1.75
N ILE A 206 -6.87 5.01 1.26
CA ILE A 206 -5.65 4.94 2.09
C ILE A 206 -4.82 6.19 1.78
N PRO A 207 -4.24 6.87 2.80
CA PRO A 207 -3.42 8.06 2.60
C PRO A 207 -2.30 7.85 1.55
N LYS A 208 -1.95 8.91 0.83
CA LYS A 208 -1.06 8.85 -0.37
C LYS A 208 0.34 8.27 -0.10
N LEU A 209 0.89 8.46 1.08
CA LEU A 209 2.18 7.91 1.49
C LEU A 209 2.02 6.42 1.83
N HIS A 210 0.99 6.09 2.61
CA HIS A 210 0.78 4.77 3.17
C HIS A 210 0.38 3.74 2.11
N ILE A 211 -0.41 4.14 1.11
CA ILE A 211 -0.92 3.25 0.04
C ILE A 211 0.19 2.50 -0.71
N LEU A 212 1.39 3.09 -0.82
CA LEU A 212 2.54 2.46 -1.46
C LEU A 212 3.04 1.20 -0.73
N GLY A 213 2.78 1.09 0.59
CA GLY A 213 3.10 -0.08 1.40
C GLY A 213 2.10 -1.23 1.29
N HIS A 214 0.99 -1.03 0.57
CA HIS A 214 -0.03 -2.06 0.38
C HIS A 214 0.17 -2.87 -0.90
N LEU A 215 -0.52 -4.01 -0.97
CA LEU A 215 -0.59 -4.86 -2.15
C LEU A 215 -1.08 -4.07 -3.38
N ARG A 216 -0.71 -4.53 -4.58
CA ARG A 216 -1.06 -3.86 -5.84
C ARG A 216 -2.57 -3.63 -5.99
N PHE A 217 -3.36 -4.66 -5.72
CA PHE A 217 -4.82 -4.57 -5.67
C PHE A 217 -5.33 -3.43 -4.76
N CYS A 218 -4.71 -3.24 -3.59
CA CYS A 218 -5.13 -2.15 -2.70
C CYS A 218 -4.82 -0.78 -3.31
N GLN A 219 -3.69 -0.63 -3.99
CA GLN A 219 -3.31 0.61 -4.68
C GLN A 219 -4.28 0.96 -5.81
N GLU A 220 -4.90 -0.03 -6.43
CA GLU A 220 -5.85 0.18 -7.54
C GLU A 220 -7.26 0.54 -7.07
N ILE A 221 -7.64 0.11 -5.86
CA ILE A 221 -8.99 0.33 -5.31
C ILE A 221 -9.05 1.50 -4.31
N PHE A 222 -8.03 1.67 -3.48
CA PHE A 222 -8.04 2.62 -2.35
C PHE A 222 -7.17 3.87 -2.57
N SER A 223 -6.54 4.02 -3.74
CA SER A 223 -5.69 5.18 -4.02
C SER A 223 -6.52 6.44 -4.22
N LEU A 224 -6.22 7.49 -3.45
CA LEU A 224 -6.81 8.83 -3.63
C LEU A 224 -6.64 9.39 -5.05
N LEU A 225 -5.60 8.99 -5.77
CA LEU A 225 -5.35 9.50 -7.12
C LEU A 225 -6.39 9.02 -8.15
N LEU A 226 -7.10 7.94 -7.83
CA LEU A 226 -8.08 7.30 -8.71
C LEU A 226 -9.52 7.54 -8.24
N ILE A 227 -9.72 8.36 -7.21
CA ILE A 227 -11.05 8.67 -6.67
C ILE A 227 -11.54 10.00 -7.21
N LEU A 228 -12.62 9.93 -7.99
CA LEU A 228 -13.33 11.13 -8.45
C LEU A 228 -13.66 12.05 -7.27
N GLY A 229 -13.29 13.32 -7.42
CA GLY A 229 -13.55 14.34 -6.42
C GLY A 229 -12.53 14.43 -5.27
N ALA A 230 -11.59 13.50 -5.15
CA ALA A 230 -10.53 13.59 -4.14
C ALA A 230 -9.51 14.70 -4.44
N ALA A 231 -9.42 15.10 -5.71
CA ALA A 231 -8.51 16.14 -6.21
C ALA A 231 -7.05 15.89 -5.76
N GLN A 232 -6.34 16.94 -5.33
CA GLN A 232 -4.96 16.83 -4.86
C GLN A 232 -4.84 16.60 -3.35
N SER A 233 -5.91 16.17 -2.67
CA SER A 233 -5.86 15.87 -1.24
C SER A 233 -4.88 14.72 -0.96
N ASP A 234 -4.15 14.77 0.16
CA ASP A 234 -3.19 13.73 0.55
C ASP A 234 -3.71 12.80 1.65
N MET A 235 -4.60 13.32 2.50
CA MET A 235 -5.12 12.67 3.72
C MET A 235 -4.03 12.33 4.76
N GLU A 236 -2.87 12.98 4.65
CA GLU A 236 -1.71 12.84 5.55
C GLU A 236 -1.75 13.87 6.71
N GLY A 237 -2.83 14.65 6.78
CA GLY A 237 -2.97 15.75 7.72
C GLY A 237 -2.91 15.35 9.19
N ILE A 238 -3.42 14.16 9.50
CA ILE A 238 -3.49 13.63 10.87
C ILE A 238 -2.09 13.35 11.43
N GLU A 239 -1.14 12.93 10.61
CA GLU A 239 0.26 12.73 11.00
C GLU A 239 0.95 14.02 11.46
N ARG A 240 0.58 15.17 10.87
CA ARG A 240 1.08 16.48 11.30
C ARG A 240 0.52 16.87 12.67
N ILE A 241 -0.70 16.47 12.97
CA ILE A 241 -1.32 16.65 14.28
C ILE A 241 -0.57 15.78 15.29
N TRP A 242 -0.27 14.52 14.96
CA TRP A 242 0.49 13.61 15.83
C TRP A 242 1.93 14.03 16.07
N SER A 243 2.62 14.53 15.06
CA SER A 243 3.96 15.08 15.22
C SER A 243 3.98 16.21 16.26
N SER A 244 2.90 16.98 16.33
CA SER A 244 2.74 18.10 17.26
C SER A 244 2.28 17.62 18.64
N SER A 245 1.15 16.91 18.74
CA SER A 245 0.59 16.46 20.01
C SER A 245 1.41 15.36 20.68
N GLY A 246 2.14 14.54 19.92
CA GLY A 246 3.01 13.50 20.45
C GLY A 246 4.09 14.01 21.40
N GLN A 247 4.44 15.30 21.31
CA GLN A 247 5.37 15.98 22.23
C GLN A 247 4.79 16.08 23.66
N MET A 248 3.46 16.09 23.79
CA MET A 248 2.76 16.05 25.09
C MET A 248 2.78 14.66 25.72
N GLY A 249 3.24 13.62 25.01
CA GLY A 249 3.22 12.25 25.50
C GLY A 249 3.97 12.08 26.82
N ALA A 250 5.15 12.70 26.97
CA ALA A 250 5.93 12.58 28.21
C ALA A 250 5.29 13.27 29.41
N SER A 251 4.72 14.46 29.23
CA SER A 251 4.09 15.25 30.30
C SER A 251 2.74 14.69 30.72
N THR A 252 1.96 14.17 29.77
CA THR A 252 0.62 13.62 30.04
C THR A 252 0.66 12.17 30.53
N ARG A 253 1.75 11.44 30.32
CA ARG A 253 1.83 10.00 30.65
C ARG A 253 1.65 9.68 32.13
N GLU A 254 2.10 10.58 33.00
CA GLU A 254 2.01 10.44 34.46
C GLU A 254 0.81 11.19 35.05
N MET A 255 -0.09 11.72 34.22
CA MET A 255 -1.32 12.35 34.69
C MET A 255 -2.40 11.31 34.98
N GLY A 256 -3.33 11.65 35.89
CA GLY A 256 -4.57 10.89 36.03
C GLY A 256 -5.48 11.03 34.80
N PRO A 257 -6.58 10.27 34.75
CA PRO A 257 -7.43 10.22 33.55
C PRO A 257 -8.09 11.56 33.20
N GLY A 258 -8.65 12.27 34.17
CA GLY A 258 -9.32 13.55 33.96
C GLY A 258 -8.37 14.66 33.54
N SER A 259 -7.34 14.91 34.36
CA SER A 259 -6.32 15.92 34.09
C SER A 259 -5.64 15.71 32.73
N ARG A 260 -5.39 14.45 32.33
CA ARG A 260 -4.82 14.15 31.02
C ARG A 260 -5.77 14.52 29.88
N GLN A 261 -7.04 14.11 29.96
CA GLN A 261 -8.00 14.42 28.91
C GLN A 261 -8.15 15.93 28.74
N ASP A 262 -8.31 16.65 29.84
CA ASP A 262 -8.46 18.11 29.80
C ASP A 262 -7.24 18.79 29.19
N THR A 263 -6.02 18.33 29.53
CA THR A 263 -4.77 18.85 28.94
C THR A 263 -4.67 18.59 27.44
N LEU A 264 -5.07 17.40 26.99
CA LEU A 264 -5.03 17.04 25.57
C LEU A 264 -6.14 17.75 24.78
N ASP A 265 -7.34 17.88 25.34
CA ASP A 265 -8.44 18.64 24.74
C ASP A 265 -8.04 20.11 24.60
N ASP A 266 -7.41 20.73 25.60
CA ASP A 266 -6.90 22.10 25.51
C ASP A 266 -5.86 22.26 24.39
N PHE A 267 -4.92 21.33 24.28
CA PHE A 267 -3.93 21.34 23.19
C PHE A 267 -4.60 21.29 21.81
N TRP A 268 -5.53 20.35 21.58
CA TRP A 268 -6.24 20.25 20.31
C TRP A 268 -7.20 21.41 20.08
N HIS A 269 -7.72 22.02 21.15
CA HIS A 269 -8.50 23.24 21.06
C HIS A 269 -7.67 24.39 20.49
N TYR A 270 -6.48 24.61 21.04
CA TYR A 270 -5.53 25.58 20.52
C TYR A 270 -5.11 25.27 19.08
N TRP A 271 -4.86 23.99 18.75
CA TRP A 271 -4.56 23.56 17.39
C TRP A 271 -5.68 23.94 16.41
N ASN A 272 -6.92 23.54 16.71
CA ASN A 272 -8.07 23.82 15.86
C ASN A 272 -8.34 25.32 15.74
N TRP A 273 -8.21 26.07 16.84
CA TRP A 273 -8.33 27.53 16.83
C TRP A 273 -7.34 28.18 15.85
N ASN A 274 -6.07 27.80 15.90
CA ASN A 274 -5.06 28.30 14.96
C ASN A 274 -5.38 27.94 13.50
N LYS A 275 -5.88 26.72 13.25
CA LYS A 275 -6.33 26.31 11.91
C LYS A 275 -7.49 27.16 11.40
N VAL A 276 -8.44 27.49 12.27
CA VAL A 276 -9.59 28.33 11.93
C VAL A 276 -9.17 29.78 11.66
N VAL A 277 -8.38 30.38 12.54
CA VAL A 277 -7.90 31.77 12.37
C VAL A 277 -7.06 31.92 11.10
N GLY A 278 -6.18 30.95 10.81
CA GLY A 278 -5.35 30.94 9.60
C GLY A 278 -6.03 30.41 8.32
N MET A 279 -7.32 30.06 8.38
CA MET A 279 -8.00 29.34 7.30
C MET A 279 -8.12 30.18 6.03
N GLY A 280 -8.43 31.48 6.16
CA GLY A 280 -8.58 32.38 5.01
C GLY A 280 -7.32 32.45 4.14
N ASP A 281 -6.16 32.67 4.77
CA ASP A 281 -4.86 32.72 4.07
C ASP A 281 -4.49 31.37 3.46
N THR A 282 -4.78 30.27 4.18
CA THR A 282 -4.55 28.91 3.70
C THR A 282 -5.37 28.62 2.45
N LEU A 283 -6.66 28.93 2.46
CA LEU A 283 -7.57 28.71 1.33
C LEU A 283 -7.18 29.58 0.12
N ARG A 284 -6.86 30.86 0.35
CA ARG A 284 -6.38 31.76 -0.72
C ARG A 284 -5.11 31.22 -1.38
N THR A 285 -4.13 30.80 -0.58
CA THR A 285 -2.86 30.24 -1.08
C THR A 285 -3.10 28.96 -1.89
N ARG A 286 -3.97 28.07 -1.39
CA ARG A 286 -4.33 26.83 -2.07
C ARG A 286 -5.06 27.11 -3.39
N LEU A 287 -5.97 28.08 -3.44
CA LEU A 287 -6.69 28.47 -4.67
C LEU A 287 -5.74 28.98 -5.76
N LEU A 288 -4.81 29.87 -5.39
CA LEU A 288 -3.80 30.39 -6.33
C LEU A 288 -2.92 29.26 -6.88
N LYS A 289 -2.52 28.31 -6.04
CA LYS A 289 -1.77 27.13 -6.47
C LYS A 289 -2.60 26.23 -7.39
N ALA A 290 -3.84 25.94 -7.00
CA ALA A 290 -4.76 25.10 -7.78
C ALA A 290 -5.04 25.69 -9.18
N THR A 291 -5.20 27.00 -9.29
CA THR A 291 -5.41 27.68 -10.58
C THR A 291 -4.22 27.50 -11.53
N LYS A 292 -2.99 27.64 -11.00
CA LYS A 292 -1.76 27.43 -11.79
C LYS A 292 -1.61 25.96 -12.21
N GLU A 293 -1.86 25.04 -11.29
CA GLU A 293 -1.80 23.61 -11.59
C GLU A 293 -2.89 23.20 -12.59
N LEU A 294 -4.11 23.72 -12.48
CA LEU A 294 -5.19 23.42 -13.44
C LEU A 294 -4.76 23.75 -14.87
N ALA A 295 -4.19 24.93 -15.10
CA ALA A 295 -3.69 25.32 -16.43
C ALA A 295 -2.63 24.32 -16.94
N ARG A 296 -1.63 24.01 -16.10
CA ARG A 296 -0.53 23.09 -16.45
C ARG A 296 -1.02 21.67 -16.71
N GLN A 297 -1.88 21.13 -15.85
CA GLN A 297 -2.37 19.76 -15.96
C GLN A 297 -3.34 19.61 -17.13
N SER A 298 -4.14 20.65 -17.44
CA SER A 298 -5.05 20.63 -18.59
C SER A 298 -4.29 20.60 -19.92
N GLU A 299 -3.20 21.37 -20.03
CA GLU A 299 -2.31 21.32 -21.20
C GLU A 299 -1.65 19.95 -21.34
N ALA A 300 -1.04 19.45 -20.27
CA ALA A 300 -0.40 18.13 -20.27
C ALA A 300 -1.38 16.99 -20.61
N LEU A 301 -2.61 17.04 -20.09
CA LEU A 301 -3.66 16.06 -20.41
C LEU A 301 -4.05 16.15 -21.88
N ARG A 302 -4.23 17.35 -22.43
CA ARG A 302 -4.57 17.54 -23.84
C ARG A 302 -3.50 16.96 -24.76
N ASP A 303 -2.24 17.27 -24.52
CA ASP A 303 -1.11 16.76 -25.31
C ASP A 303 -1.02 15.24 -25.23
N PHE A 304 -1.21 14.68 -24.03
CA PHE A 304 -1.21 13.23 -23.83
C PHE A 304 -2.38 12.56 -24.56
N THR A 305 -3.60 13.08 -24.43
CA THR A 305 -4.79 12.58 -25.12
C THR A 305 -4.63 12.67 -26.64
N GLN A 306 -4.07 13.76 -27.17
CA GLN A 306 -3.78 13.91 -28.60
C GLN A 306 -2.69 12.94 -29.08
N ALA A 307 -1.76 12.54 -28.23
CA ALA A 307 -0.77 11.52 -28.59
C ALA A 307 -1.32 10.08 -28.54
N GLN A 308 -2.53 9.87 -28.00
CA GLN A 308 -3.16 8.56 -27.77
C GLN A 308 -4.57 8.52 -28.37
N GLN A 309 -4.76 9.12 -29.56
CA GLN A 309 -6.08 9.36 -30.17
C GLN A 309 -6.88 8.08 -30.37
N ASP A 310 -6.18 6.99 -30.69
CA ASP A 310 -6.79 5.68 -30.98
C ASP A 310 -7.34 5.01 -29.71
N ASP A 311 -6.68 5.20 -28.56
CA ASP A 311 -7.00 4.49 -27.31
C ASP A 311 -7.74 5.36 -26.28
N ALA A 312 -7.47 6.67 -26.25
CA ALA A 312 -7.94 7.58 -25.21
C ALA A 312 -9.48 7.66 -25.10
N PRO A 313 -10.27 7.70 -26.20
CA PRO A 313 -11.73 7.72 -26.10
C PRO A 313 -12.29 6.47 -25.42
N ALA A 314 -11.80 5.28 -25.81
CA ALA A 314 -12.23 4.02 -25.24
C ALA A 314 -11.84 3.90 -23.75
N TRP A 315 -10.61 4.30 -23.41
CA TRP A 315 -10.15 4.31 -22.02
C TRP A 315 -10.96 5.28 -21.15
N LYS A 316 -11.26 6.49 -21.66
CA LYS A 316 -12.06 7.48 -20.92
C LYS A 316 -13.46 6.96 -20.63
N GLN A 317 -14.10 6.31 -21.61
CA GLN A 317 -15.40 5.68 -21.42
C GLN A 317 -15.34 4.58 -20.35
N ALA A 318 -14.30 3.74 -20.36
CA ALA A 318 -14.12 2.72 -19.34
C ALA A 318 -13.95 3.31 -17.92
N VAL A 319 -13.25 4.44 -17.79
CA VAL A 319 -13.16 5.20 -16.53
C VAL A 319 -14.50 5.74 -16.10
N ASP A 320 -15.25 6.37 -17.00
CA ASP A 320 -16.57 6.92 -16.68
C ASP A 320 -17.53 5.83 -16.24
N ASP A 321 -17.55 4.68 -16.93
CA ASP A 321 -18.40 3.56 -16.58
C ASP A 321 -18.04 2.95 -15.22
N PHE A 322 -16.75 2.87 -14.92
CA PHE A 322 -16.29 2.40 -13.62
C PHE A 322 -16.63 3.40 -12.49
N GLU A 323 -16.41 4.69 -12.70
CA GLU A 323 -16.69 5.74 -11.70
C GLU A 323 -18.20 5.89 -11.42
N LEU A 324 -19.04 5.74 -12.45
CA LEU A 324 -20.50 5.74 -12.33
C LEU A 324 -21.05 4.42 -11.76
N GLY A 325 -20.23 3.37 -11.69
CA GLY A 325 -20.62 2.05 -11.22
C GLY A 325 -21.49 1.27 -12.23
N THR A 326 -21.48 1.66 -13.51
CA THR A 326 -22.10 0.90 -14.59
C THR A 326 -21.23 -0.30 -15.02
N SER A 327 -19.93 -0.25 -14.73
CA SER A 327 -18.98 -1.35 -14.92
C SER A 327 -18.30 -1.74 -13.61
N THR A 328 -18.06 -3.05 -13.44
CA THR A 328 -17.22 -3.58 -12.34
C THR A 328 -15.77 -3.82 -12.77
N VAL A 329 -15.45 -3.62 -14.05
CA VAL A 329 -14.09 -3.78 -14.58
C VAL A 329 -13.28 -2.54 -14.24
N ASN A 330 -12.18 -2.70 -13.51
CA ASN A 330 -11.32 -1.59 -13.10
C ASN A 330 -10.36 -1.18 -14.23
N PRO A 331 -10.52 -0.01 -14.88
CA PRO A 331 -9.66 0.43 -15.98
C PRO A 331 -8.27 0.88 -15.52
N HIS A 332 -8.02 0.92 -14.21
CA HIS A 332 -6.73 1.28 -13.62
C HIS A 332 -5.87 0.06 -13.26
N GLU A 333 -6.46 -1.14 -13.31
CA GLU A 333 -5.72 -2.39 -13.14
C GLU A 333 -4.71 -2.54 -14.27
N VAL A 334 -3.46 -2.82 -13.93
CA VAL A 334 -2.44 -3.06 -14.95
C VAL A 334 -2.71 -4.45 -15.50
N PRO A 335 -2.87 -4.61 -16.84
CA PRO A 335 -3.10 -5.92 -17.43
C PRO A 335 -2.01 -6.90 -17.01
N GLU A 336 -2.39 -8.13 -16.66
CA GLU A 336 -1.43 -9.20 -16.41
C GLU A 336 -0.55 -9.38 -17.65
N SER A 337 0.73 -9.03 -17.53
CA SER A 337 1.76 -9.62 -18.38
C SER A 337 1.75 -11.12 -18.11
N GLY A 338 1.75 -11.96 -19.16
CA GLY A 338 1.57 -13.41 -19.07
C GLY A 338 2.45 -14.10 -18.01
N SER A 339 2.20 -15.37 -17.76
CA SER A 339 2.82 -16.14 -16.67
C SER A 339 4.32 -15.90 -16.53
N THR A 340 4.78 -15.62 -15.31
CA THR A 340 6.21 -15.45 -15.00
C THR A 340 6.92 -16.79 -14.95
N LEU A 341 8.26 -16.79 -15.02
CA LEU A 341 9.07 -18.01 -14.82
C LEU A 341 8.67 -18.76 -13.55
N ARG A 342 8.46 -18.04 -12.45
CA ARG A 342 8.10 -18.64 -11.15
C ARG A 342 6.69 -19.20 -11.10
N THR A 343 5.76 -18.59 -11.84
CA THR A 343 4.39 -19.12 -12.00
C THR A 343 4.43 -20.45 -12.73
N ILE A 344 5.17 -20.51 -13.84
CA ILE A 344 5.32 -21.73 -14.63
C ILE A 344 6.08 -22.81 -13.85
N GLU A 345 7.12 -22.46 -13.09
CA GLU A 345 7.82 -23.38 -12.19
C GLU A 345 6.85 -24.04 -11.21
N LEU A 346 5.99 -23.25 -10.54
CA LEU A 346 4.99 -23.78 -9.62
C LEU A 346 3.98 -24.71 -10.30
N GLU A 347 3.53 -24.37 -11.51
CA GLU A 347 2.64 -25.23 -12.30
C GLU A 347 3.30 -26.57 -12.62
N LEU A 348 4.52 -26.55 -13.15
CA LEU A 348 5.26 -27.77 -13.52
C LEU A 348 5.55 -28.66 -12.31
N THR A 349 5.95 -28.09 -11.18
CA THR A 349 6.16 -28.84 -9.94
C THR A 349 4.86 -29.49 -9.43
N ARG A 350 3.71 -28.80 -9.55
CA ARG A 350 2.40 -29.38 -9.21
C ARG A 350 2.02 -30.53 -10.13
N GLU A 351 2.20 -30.37 -11.45
CA GLU A 351 1.94 -31.42 -12.43
C GLU A 351 2.81 -32.67 -12.20
N GLU A 352 4.08 -32.50 -11.82
CA GLU A 352 4.96 -33.59 -11.44
C GLU A 352 4.47 -34.30 -10.17
N GLN A 353 4.12 -33.53 -9.14
CA GLN A 353 3.60 -34.07 -7.88
C GLN A 353 2.30 -34.88 -8.09
N GLU A 354 1.41 -34.42 -8.97
CA GLU A 354 0.18 -35.13 -9.33
C GLU A 354 0.48 -36.44 -10.07
N ARG A 355 1.45 -36.46 -11.00
CA ARG A 355 1.87 -37.68 -11.72
C ARG A 355 2.48 -38.71 -10.78
N GLU A 356 3.28 -38.28 -9.82
CA GLU A 356 3.88 -39.15 -8.80
C GLU A 356 2.82 -39.78 -7.88
N GLN A 357 1.74 -39.06 -7.55
CA GLN A 357 0.64 -39.60 -6.74
C GLN A 357 -0.19 -40.67 -7.48
N VAL A 358 -0.31 -40.56 -8.81
CA VAL A 358 -1.06 -41.52 -9.63
C VAL A 358 -0.24 -42.78 -9.94
N SER A 359 1.09 -42.68 -10.00
CA SER A 359 2.00 -43.81 -10.21
C SER A 359 2.23 -44.61 -8.92
N THR A 360 1.35 -45.57 -8.63
CA THR A 360 1.42 -46.45 -7.44
C THR A 360 2.56 -47.48 -7.46
N LEU A 361 3.39 -47.51 -8.51
CA LEU A 361 4.52 -48.42 -8.65
C LEU A 361 5.82 -47.61 -8.75
N VAL A 362 6.71 -47.82 -7.78
CA VAL A 362 8.03 -47.18 -7.57
C VAL A 362 7.99 -45.85 -6.80
N ARG A 363 7.85 -45.96 -5.46
CA ARG A 363 8.30 -44.93 -4.51
C ARG A 363 9.82 -45.01 -4.36
N ASP A 364 10.56 -44.66 -5.40
CA ASP A 364 11.88 -44.07 -5.18
C ASP A 364 11.64 -42.57 -5.19
N ALA A 365 11.63 -41.96 -4.00
CA ALA A 365 11.60 -40.51 -3.85
C ALA A 365 12.87 -39.96 -4.53
N ALA A 366 12.76 -39.58 -5.80
CA ALA A 366 13.83 -38.90 -6.48
C ALA A 366 14.08 -37.57 -5.76
N GLU A 367 15.27 -37.40 -5.17
CA GLU A 367 15.65 -36.15 -4.50
C GLU A 367 15.70 -34.94 -5.45
N ASP A 368 15.83 -35.17 -6.77
CA ASP A 368 15.84 -34.12 -7.80
C ASP A 368 14.79 -34.41 -8.88
N THR A 369 13.97 -33.42 -9.23
CA THR A 369 12.86 -33.44 -10.23
C THR A 369 13.29 -32.97 -11.62
N MET A 370 12.44 -33.18 -12.64
CA MET A 370 12.71 -32.68 -14.00
C MET A 370 12.59 -31.15 -14.05
N THR A 371 11.63 -30.56 -13.33
CA THR A 371 11.51 -29.10 -13.20
C THR A 371 12.77 -28.49 -12.59
N GLU A 372 13.31 -29.03 -11.50
CA GLU A 372 14.55 -28.54 -10.88
C GLU A 372 15.76 -28.62 -11.81
N TYR A 373 15.85 -29.67 -12.64
CA TYR A 373 16.86 -29.77 -13.68
C TYR A 373 16.79 -28.61 -14.68
N LEU A 374 15.59 -28.29 -15.17
CA LEU A 374 15.40 -27.21 -16.14
C LEU A 374 15.66 -25.84 -15.52
N ILE A 375 15.15 -25.58 -14.30
CA ILE A 375 15.38 -24.32 -13.58
C ILE A 375 16.86 -24.10 -13.32
N LEU A 376 17.58 -25.12 -12.86
CA LEU A 376 19.03 -25.03 -12.66
C LEU A 376 19.75 -24.71 -13.98
N GLY A 377 19.34 -25.36 -15.08
CA GLY A 377 19.89 -25.12 -16.41
C GLY A 377 19.73 -23.67 -16.86
N LEU A 378 18.52 -23.12 -16.72
CA LEU A 378 18.20 -21.74 -17.07
C LEU A 378 18.90 -20.72 -16.15
N GLU A 379 19.03 -21.01 -14.86
CA GLU A 379 19.77 -20.15 -13.92
C GLU A 379 21.25 -20.07 -14.32
N ILE A 380 21.87 -21.21 -14.64
CA ILE A 380 23.27 -21.25 -15.09
C ILE A 380 23.43 -20.44 -16.38
N GLU A 381 22.56 -20.65 -17.36
CA GLU A 381 22.61 -19.94 -18.65
C GLU A 381 22.52 -18.42 -18.44
N GLY A 382 21.59 -17.95 -17.59
CA GLY A 382 21.48 -16.55 -17.23
C GLY A 382 22.74 -15.99 -16.56
N GLN A 383 23.35 -16.75 -15.64
CA GLN A 383 24.62 -16.37 -15.01
C GLN A 383 25.79 -16.31 -16.02
N GLN A 384 25.85 -17.26 -16.97
CA GLN A 384 26.85 -17.28 -18.04
C GLN A 384 26.71 -16.03 -18.93
N HIS A 385 25.49 -15.70 -19.36
CA HIS A 385 25.22 -14.50 -20.16
C HIS A 385 25.60 -13.21 -19.44
N GLN A 386 25.22 -13.06 -18.16
CA GLN A 386 25.56 -11.87 -17.39
C GLN A 386 27.08 -11.73 -17.23
N LEU A 387 27.79 -12.83 -16.94
CA LEU A 387 29.24 -12.79 -16.80
C LEU A 387 29.94 -12.47 -18.13
N ALA A 388 29.49 -13.06 -19.23
CA ALA A 388 30.02 -12.76 -20.56
C ALA A 388 29.81 -11.28 -20.93
N ALA A 389 28.63 -10.72 -20.62
CA ALA A 389 28.33 -9.31 -20.83
C ALA A 389 29.26 -8.40 -19.99
N ASP A 390 29.42 -8.69 -18.69
CA ASP A 390 30.26 -7.90 -17.79
C ASP A 390 31.74 -7.94 -18.20
N LEU A 391 32.25 -9.11 -18.61
CA LEU A 391 33.60 -9.28 -19.13
C LEU A 391 33.81 -8.48 -20.44
N SER A 392 32.80 -8.44 -21.30
CA SER A 392 32.88 -7.68 -22.56
C SER A 392 32.82 -6.16 -22.34
N ALA A 393 32.08 -5.72 -21.32
CA ALA A 393 31.92 -4.30 -20.99
C ALA A 393 33.14 -3.73 -20.25
N ASN A 394 33.80 -4.53 -19.41
CA ASN A 394 34.91 -4.07 -18.58
C ASN A 394 36.29 -4.32 -19.23
N LYS A 395 36.76 -3.33 -20.00
CA LYS A 395 38.05 -3.40 -20.72
C LYS A 395 39.29 -3.31 -19.82
N SER A 396 39.16 -2.88 -18.57
CA SER A 396 40.29 -2.69 -17.65
C SER A 396 39.84 -2.94 -16.20
N PRO A 397 39.55 -4.20 -15.84
CA PRO A 397 38.96 -4.53 -14.56
C PRO A 397 39.94 -4.30 -13.41
N THR A 398 39.41 -3.77 -12.32
CA THR A 398 40.12 -3.63 -11.05
C THR A 398 40.39 -4.99 -10.41
N SER A 399 41.34 -5.07 -9.47
CA SER A 399 41.61 -6.31 -8.72
C SER A 399 40.36 -6.86 -8.02
N LYS A 400 39.45 -5.98 -7.57
CA LYS A 400 38.18 -6.38 -6.96
C LYS A 400 37.25 -7.04 -7.98
N GLU A 401 37.12 -6.46 -9.17
CA GLU A 401 36.29 -7.00 -10.25
C GLU A 401 36.86 -8.32 -10.81
N LEU A 402 38.18 -8.43 -10.96
CA LEU A 402 38.84 -9.68 -11.31
C LEU A 402 38.54 -10.79 -10.27
N THR A 403 38.58 -10.45 -8.98
CA THR A 403 38.22 -11.40 -7.91
C THR A 403 36.76 -11.82 -8.00
N ASP A 404 35.85 -10.89 -8.31
CA ASP A 404 34.43 -11.19 -8.53
C ASP A 404 34.22 -12.13 -9.73
N PHE A 405 34.85 -11.86 -10.87
CA PHE A 405 34.77 -12.71 -12.06
C PHE A 405 35.25 -14.14 -11.78
N VAL A 406 36.37 -14.30 -11.07
CA VAL A 406 36.87 -15.65 -10.68
C VAL A 406 35.89 -16.36 -9.74
N THR A 407 35.29 -15.62 -8.80
CA THR A 407 34.30 -16.16 -7.87
C THR A 407 33.05 -16.64 -8.61
N ARG A 408 32.54 -15.83 -9.55
CA ARG A 408 31.39 -16.17 -10.40
C ARG A 408 31.68 -17.36 -11.31
N ARG A 409 32.84 -17.41 -11.97
CA ARG A 409 33.28 -18.58 -12.75
C ARG A 409 33.29 -19.84 -11.89
N THR A 410 33.86 -19.77 -10.68
CA THR A 410 33.92 -20.91 -9.76
C THR A 410 32.52 -21.40 -9.37
N ARG A 411 31.58 -20.48 -9.11
CA ARG A 411 30.17 -20.81 -8.82
C ARG A 411 29.52 -21.50 -10.02
N ILE A 412 29.62 -20.91 -11.21
CA ILE A 412 29.06 -21.46 -12.46
C ILE A 412 29.62 -22.87 -12.71
N SER A 413 30.94 -23.08 -12.61
CA SER A 413 31.54 -24.40 -12.78
C SER A 413 31.00 -25.45 -11.81
N ARG A 414 30.72 -25.08 -10.54
CA ARG A 414 30.10 -26.00 -9.57
C ARG A 414 28.66 -26.33 -9.95
N GLN A 415 27.87 -25.33 -10.37
CA GLN A 415 26.49 -25.55 -10.82
C GLN A 415 26.44 -26.40 -12.09
N ILE A 416 27.36 -26.19 -13.05
CA ILE A 416 27.48 -27.03 -14.26
C ILE A 416 27.77 -28.49 -13.87
N LYS A 417 28.66 -28.76 -12.89
CA LYS A 417 28.89 -30.14 -12.42
C LYS A 417 27.61 -30.78 -11.88
N LYS A 418 26.80 -30.04 -11.10
CA LYS A 418 25.48 -30.52 -10.66
C LYS A 418 24.55 -30.77 -11.86
N LEU A 419 24.50 -29.85 -12.82
CA LEU A 419 23.72 -29.99 -14.05
C LEU A 419 24.10 -31.26 -14.84
N ARG A 420 25.39 -31.60 -14.93
CA ARG A 420 25.85 -32.82 -15.63
C ARG A 420 25.34 -34.10 -15.00
N VAL A 421 25.18 -34.13 -13.67
CA VAL A 421 24.59 -35.29 -12.98
C VAL A 421 23.12 -35.44 -13.37
N LEU A 422 22.37 -34.33 -13.37
CA LEU A 422 20.96 -34.33 -13.76
C LEU A 422 20.76 -34.65 -15.25
N GLN A 423 21.66 -34.20 -16.13
CA GLN A 423 21.61 -34.56 -17.55
C GLN A 423 21.74 -36.06 -17.79
N ARG A 424 22.50 -36.81 -16.97
CA ARG A 424 22.55 -38.28 -17.10
C ARG A 424 21.19 -38.94 -16.88
N LYS A 425 20.34 -38.31 -16.07
CA LYS A 425 19.00 -38.80 -15.73
C LYS A 425 17.95 -38.34 -16.74
N TYR A 426 17.95 -37.04 -17.05
CA TYR A 426 16.85 -36.41 -17.80
C TYR A 426 17.15 -36.15 -19.27
N SER A 427 18.41 -35.91 -19.62
CA SER A 427 18.81 -35.56 -20.99
C SER A 427 20.16 -36.17 -21.39
N PRO A 428 20.29 -37.51 -21.46
CA PRO A 428 21.54 -38.15 -21.88
C PRO A 428 22.08 -37.67 -23.24
N GLY A 429 21.20 -37.28 -24.16
CA GLY A 429 21.54 -36.72 -25.47
C GLY A 429 22.39 -35.45 -25.37
N ALA A 430 22.21 -34.64 -24.32
CA ALA A 430 23.05 -33.47 -24.07
C ALA A 430 24.51 -33.86 -23.77
N LEU A 431 24.73 -34.96 -23.04
CA LEU A 431 26.06 -35.46 -22.73
C LEU A 431 26.71 -36.13 -23.94
N GLN A 432 25.92 -36.82 -24.75
CA GLN A 432 26.38 -37.36 -26.03
C GLN A 432 26.84 -36.23 -26.95
N ARG A 433 26.06 -35.16 -27.05
CA ARG A 433 26.44 -34.00 -27.86
C ARG A 433 27.71 -33.32 -27.37
N LEU A 434 27.86 -33.18 -26.05
CA LEU A 434 29.09 -32.68 -25.42
C LEU A 434 30.31 -33.51 -25.79
N SER A 435 30.20 -34.84 -25.77
CA SER A 435 31.34 -35.71 -26.08
C SER A 435 31.72 -35.70 -27.56
N THR A 436 30.77 -35.40 -28.45
CA THR A 436 30.99 -35.28 -29.89
C THR A 436 31.34 -33.87 -30.36
N THR A 437 31.39 -32.88 -29.46
CA THR A 437 31.73 -31.49 -29.81
C THR A 437 33.21 -31.40 -30.19
N ALA A 438 33.50 -30.89 -31.40
CA ALA A 438 34.85 -30.88 -31.97
C ALA A 438 35.80 -29.85 -31.33
N GLU A 439 35.26 -28.81 -30.69
CA GLU A 439 36.07 -27.78 -30.04
C GLU A 439 36.44 -28.19 -28.61
N PRO A 440 37.73 -28.05 -28.21
CA PRO A 440 38.13 -28.30 -26.84
C PRO A 440 37.45 -27.29 -25.91
N ILE A 441 36.61 -27.80 -25.01
CA ILE A 441 35.91 -26.98 -24.02
C ILE A 441 36.92 -26.54 -22.96
N ASP A 442 37.26 -25.24 -22.95
CA ASP A 442 38.08 -24.67 -21.87
C ASP A 442 37.27 -24.64 -20.57
N GLN A 443 37.62 -25.52 -19.65
CA GLN A 443 36.96 -25.62 -18.35
C GLN A 443 37.25 -24.41 -17.44
N ALA A 444 38.23 -23.57 -17.79
CA ALA A 444 38.52 -22.32 -17.09
C ALA A 444 37.53 -21.19 -17.43
N GLU A 445 36.92 -21.22 -18.63
CA GLU A 445 35.91 -20.26 -19.08
C GLU A 445 34.50 -20.80 -18.85
N ALA A 446 34.10 -20.80 -17.59
CA ALA A 446 32.80 -21.31 -17.16
C ALA A 446 31.62 -20.66 -17.91
N GLU A 447 31.74 -19.38 -18.31
CA GLU A 447 30.75 -18.63 -19.08
C GLU A 447 30.58 -19.08 -20.54
N ARG A 448 31.55 -19.81 -21.10
CA ARG A 448 31.48 -20.33 -22.48
C ARG A 448 31.18 -21.82 -22.56
N THR A 449 31.15 -22.50 -21.42
CA THR A 449 30.90 -23.94 -21.36
C THR A 449 29.49 -24.26 -21.87
N PRO A 450 29.32 -25.02 -22.97
CA PRO A 450 27.99 -25.30 -23.53
C PRO A 450 27.11 -26.09 -22.57
N LEU A 451 25.88 -25.65 -22.32
CA LEU A 451 24.97 -26.37 -21.43
C LEU A 451 24.22 -27.51 -22.13
N PHE A 452 23.83 -27.30 -23.39
CA PHE A 452 22.93 -28.16 -24.17
C PHE A 452 21.64 -28.50 -23.40
N LEU A 453 20.85 -27.46 -23.14
CA LEU A 453 19.47 -27.61 -22.70
C LEU A 453 18.62 -28.24 -23.83
N PRO A 454 17.44 -28.80 -23.54
CA PRO A 454 16.62 -29.50 -24.53
C PRO A 454 16.40 -28.74 -25.84
N SER A 455 16.24 -27.42 -25.79
CA SER A 455 16.09 -26.50 -26.94
C SER A 455 17.31 -26.46 -27.87
N ALA A 456 18.50 -26.83 -27.38
CA ALA A 456 19.72 -26.90 -28.17
C ALA A 456 19.98 -28.30 -28.76
N LEU A 457 19.14 -29.29 -28.46
CA LEU A 457 19.25 -30.65 -28.97
C LEU A 457 18.55 -30.80 -30.32
N SER A 458 19.04 -31.72 -31.15
CA SER A 458 18.38 -32.10 -32.39
C SER A 458 17.15 -32.97 -32.11
N PRO A 459 16.20 -33.07 -33.06
CA PRO A 459 15.02 -33.93 -32.89
C PRO A 459 15.36 -35.39 -32.54
N ALA A 460 16.49 -35.91 -33.04
CA ALA A 460 16.94 -37.27 -32.73
C ALA A 460 17.47 -37.40 -31.28
N GLU A 461 18.13 -36.37 -30.76
CA GLU A 461 18.66 -36.32 -29.39
C GLU A 461 17.55 -36.03 -28.35
N SER A 462 16.43 -35.45 -28.77
CA SER A 462 15.26 -35.16 -27.93
C SER A 462 14.29 -36.35 -27.77
N LEU A 463 14.57 -37.49 -28.40
CA LEU A 463 13.74 -38.71 -28.31
C LEU A 463 14.27 -39.70 -27.26
N PRO A 464 13.41 -40.54 -26.65
CA PRO A 464 13.87 -41.62 -25.79
C PRO A 464 14.79 -42.61 -26.54
N PRO A 465 15.83 -43.17 -25.90
CA PRO A 465 16.20 -43.01 -24.48
C PRO A 465 17.10 -41.81 -24.19
N LEU A 466 17.38 -40.94 -25.17
CA LEU A 466 18.31 -39.81 -25.03
C LEU A 466 17.69 -38.58 -24.35
N SER A 467 16.38 -38.55 -24.17
CA SER A 467 15.68 -37.54 -23.39
C SER A 467 14.39 -38.10 -22.78
N VAL A 468 13.99 -37.60 -21.61
CA VAL A 468 12.67 -37.94 -21.05
C VAL A 468 11.53 -37.24 -21.81
N PRO A 469 10.38 -37.91 -22.02
CA PRO A 469 9.23 -37.31 -22.69
C PRO A 469 8.73 -36.03 -22.01
N GLY A 470 8.37 -35.02 -22.80
CA GLY A 470 7.80 -33.75 -22.31
C GLY A 470 8.84 -32.71 -21.87
N LEU A 471 10.12 -33.07 -21.79
CA LEU A 471 11.19 -32.18 -21.32
C LEU A 471 11.33 -30.89 -22.14
N ALA A 472 11.32 -31.02 -23.47
CA ALA A 472 11.41 -29.87 -24.37
C ALA A 472 10.18 -28.94 -24.28
N LEU A 473 9.00 -29.51 -24.03
CA LEU A 473 7.77 -28.72 -23.83
C LEU A 473 7.81 -27.98 -22.48
N ALA A 474 8.29 -28.64 -21.42
CA ALA A 474 8.48 -28.01 -20.12
C ALA A 474 9.51 -26.86 -20.19
N GLU A 475 10.63 -27.04 -20.90
CA GLU A 475 11.57 -25.96 -21.14
C GLU A 475 10.90 -24.81 -21.92
N ALA A 476 10.16 -25.11 -22.99
CA ALA A 476 9.48 -24.08 -23.78
C ALA A 476 8.52 -23.22 -22.94
N ARG A 477 7.76 -23.83 -22.01
CA ARG A 477 6.91 -23.08 -21.07
C ARG A 477 7.72 -22.18 -20.14
N LEU A 478 8.83 -22.68 -19.59
CA LEU A 478 9.72 -21.88 -18.73
C LEU A 478 10.34 -20.69 -19.50
N ARG A 479 10.73 -20.92 -20.76
CA ARG A 479 11.27 -19.88 -21.66
C ARG A 479 10.23 -18.81 -21.96
N ASP A 480 8.97 -19.19 -22.22
CA ASP A 480 7.88 -18.22 -22.37
C ASP A 480 7.72 -17.35 -21.11
N GLY A 481 7.83 -17.97 -19.93
CA GLY A 481 7.86 -17.26 -18.65
C GLY A 481 9.02 -16.26 -18.52
N GLN A 482 10.23 -16.63 -18.94
CA GLN A 482 11.38 -15.72 -18.99
C GLN A 482 11.17 -14.57 -19.97
N CYS A 483 10.57 -14.83 -21.13
CA CYS A 483 10.27 -13.82 -22.15
C CYS A 483 9.26 -12.80 -21.62
N ASN A 484 8.18 -13.26 -20.97
CA ASN A 484 7.18 -12.39 -20.37
C ASN A 484 7.78 -11.50 -19.27
N GLU A 485 8.59 -12.07 -18.38
CA GLU A 485 9.27 -11.31 -17.32
C GLU A 485 10.27 -10.29 -17.89
N SER A 486 11.07 -10.69 -18.89
CA SER A 486 12.02 -9.80 -19.58
C SER A 486 11.31 -8.65 -20.29
N LEU A 487 10.20 -8.94 -20.98
CA LEU A 487 9.38 -7.92 -21.64
C LEU A 487 8.78 -6.94 -20.62
N GLY A 488 8.30 -7.46 -19.48
CA GLY A 488 7.83 -6.66 -18.35
C GLY A 488 8.92 -5.71 -17.83
N ASN A 489 10.12 -6.23 -17.60
CA ASN A 489 11.27 -5.45 -17.15
C ASN A 489 11.68 -4.36 -18.15
N ILE A 490 11.69 -4.66 -19.45
CA ILE A 490 11.97 -3.67 -20.51
C ILE A 490 10.91 -2.58 -20.52
N ARG A 491 9.62 -2.95 -20.52
CA ARG A 491 8.50 -1.98 -20.50
C ARG A 491 8.59 -1.07 -19.28
N HIS A 492 8.82 -1.65 -18.10
CA HIS A 492 8.98 -0.91 -16.85
C HIS A 492 10.18 0.04 -16.91
N GLY A 493 11.35 -0.45 -17.35
CA GLY A 493 12.57 0.34 -17.51
C GLY A 493 12.39 1.51 -18.48
N LEU A 494 11.71 1.30 -19.61
CA LEU A 494 11.39 2.35 -20.57
C LEU A 494 10.46 3.42 -19.98
N ILE A 495 9.44 3.02 -19.23
CA ILE A 495 8.53 3.95 -18.55
C ILE A 495 9.29 4.78 -17.51
N VAL A 496 10.12 4.14 -16.69
CA VAL A 496 10.96 4.83 -15.69
C VAL A 496 11.92 5.80 -16.38
N LYS A 497 12.64 5.37 -17.42
CA LYS A 497 13.56 6.20 -18.19
C LYS A 497 12.86 7.40 -18.83
N LYS A 498 11.69 7.21 -19.44
CA LYS A 498 10.87 8.29 -20.00
C LYS A 498 10.47 9.31 -18.93
N ARG A 499 10.05 8.84 -17.74
CA ARG A 499 9.70 9.72 -16.61
C ARG A 499 10.92 10.50 -16.10
N LEU A 500 12.07 9.84 -15.95
CA LEU A 500 13.32 10.48 -15.54
C LEU A 500 13.79 11.53 -16.56
N GLN A 501 13.68 11.23 -17.85
CA GLN A 501 13.98 12.18 -18.93
C GLN A 501 13.03 13.39 -18.88
N THR A 502 11.73 13.15 -18.76
CA THR A 502 10.72 14.21 -18.65
C THR A 502 10.99 15.09 -17.43
N TYR A 503 11.27 14.48 -16.28
CA TYR A 503 11.63 15.19 -15.06
C TYR A 503 12.89 16.04 -15.25
N LYS A 504 13.94 15.48 -15.87
CA LYS A 504 15.19 16.21 -16.15
C LYS A 504 14.92 17.43 -17.02
N THR A 505 14.20 17.27 -18.13
CA THR A 505 13.87 18.37 -19.05
C THR A 505 13.08 19.48 -18.36
N LEU A 506 12.09 19.11 -17.54
CA LEU A 506 11.20 20.08 -16.90
C LEU A 506 11.81 20.74 -15.66
N ASN A 507 12.53 20.00 -14.83
CA ASN A 507 12.87 20.42 -13.47
C ASN A 507 14.38 20.57 -13.21
N SER A 508 15.25 19.88 -13.96
CA SER A 508 16.69 20.01 -13.74
C SER A 508 17.20 21.28 -14.40
N ARG A 509 17.78 22.17 -13.59
CA ARG A 509 18.39 23.43 -14.03
C ARG A 509 19.78 23.55 -13.43
N ARG A 510 20.68 24.24 -14.14
CA ARG A 510 22.12 24.38 -13.79
C ARG A 510 22.90 23.07 -13.90
N GLN A 511 24.22 23.20 -14.03
CA GLN A 511 25.12 22.09 -14.42
C GLN A 511 25.07 20.92 -13.44
N HIS A 512 25.12 21.18 -12.13
CA HIS A 512 25.14 20.14 -11.09
C HIS A 512 23.89 19.23 -11.10
N GLN A 513 22.68 19.81 -11.13
CA GLN A 513 21.45 19.01 -11.19
C GLN A 513 21.31 18.27 -12.52
N ASN A 514 21.75 18.89 -13.62
CA ASN A 514 21.75 18.23 -14.93
C ASN A 514 22.67 17.02 -14.99
N THR A 515 23.88 17.11 -14.44
CA THR A 515 24.83 15.98 -14.40
C THR A 515 24.29 14.83 -13.55
N ARG A 516 23.68 15.13 -12.38
CA ARG A 516 23.09 14.12 -11.50
C ARG A 516 21.88 13.43 -12.13
N SER A 517 20.96 14.21 -12.72
CA SER A 517 19.80 13.65 -13.42
C SER A 517 20.19 12.91 -14.69
N ARG A 518 21.29 13.29 -15.35
CA ARG A 518 21.83 12.55 -16.49
C ARG A 518 22.42 11.21 -16.07
N GLY A 519 23.18 11.16 -14.97
CA GLY A 519 23.65 9.91 -14.39
C GLY A 519 22.53 8.94 -14.02
N LEU A 520 21.38 9.45 -13.54
CA LEU A 520 20.19 8.63 -13.25
C LEU A 520 19.41 8.18 -14.50
N VAL A 521 19.57 8.86 -15.65
CA VAL A 521 18.91 8.49 -16.91
C VAL A 521 19.76 7.52 -17.73
N ASP A 522 21.09 7.66 -17.61
CA ASP A 522 22.07 6.90 -18.37
C ASP A 522 22.50 5.60 -17.65
N GLY A 523 22.34 5.53 -16.32
CA GLY A 523 22.41 4.31 -15.52
C GLY A 523 21.06 3.63 -15.40
#